data_AF-A0A843J9L5-F1
#
_entry.id   AF-A0A843J9L5-F1
#
_cell.length_a   1.000
_cell.length_b   1.000
_cell.length_c   1.000
_cell.angle_alpha   90.00
_cell.angle_beta   90.00
_cell.angle_gamma   90.00
#
_symmetry.space_group_name_H-M   'P 1'
#
loop_
_entity.id
_entity.type
_entity.pdbx_description
1 polymer ?
#
loop_
_entity_poly.entity_id
_entity_poly.type
_entity_poly.pdbx_seq_one_letter_code
_entity_poly.pdbx_strand_id
1 'polypeptide(L)' 'DNGNYLYDCKFDSIQNPFFLESRINVIPGTVDNGLFLNTATTVLISHQDGSIEKMGV' A
#
# COMPACT_ATOMS: atom_id res chain seq x y z
N ASP A 1 2.22 8.24 -15.79
CA ASP A 1 3.44 9.05 -15.60
C ASP A 1 4.71 8.37 -16.11
N ASN A 2 5.08 7.17 -15.67
CA ASN A 2 6.27 6.48 -16.22
C ASN A 2 6.00 5.54 -17.42
N GLY A 3 4.75 5.46 -17.90
CA GLY A 3 4.38 4.58 -19.01
C GLY A 3 4.39 3.08 -18.70
N ASN A 4 4.62 2.70 -17.44
CA ASN A 4 4.59 1.29 -17.01
C ASN A 4 3.16 0.76 -16.95
N TYR A 5 3.02 -0.55 -17.15
CA TYR A 5 1.75 -1.26 -16.92
C TYR A 5 1.49 -1.43 -15.43
N LEU A 6 0.21 -1.38 -15.05
CA LEU A 6 -0.26 -1.68 -13.71
C LEU A 6 -0.99 -3.02 -13.71
N TYR A 7 -0.66 -3.86 -12.75
CA TYR A 7 -1.37 -5.11 -12.48
C TYR A 7 -2.19 -4.96 -11.21
N ASP A 8 -3.53 -5.03 -11.36
CA ASP A 8 -4.45 -5.07 -10.23
C ASP A 8 -4.58 -6.51 -9.70
N CYS A 9 -3.88 -6.79 -8.59
CA CYS A 9 -3.84 -8.12 -7.99
C CYS A 9 -4.81 -8.19 -6.80
N LYS A 10 -5.93 -8.90 -6.96
CA LYS A 10 -6.89 -9.13 -5.87
C LYS A 10 -6.39 -10.21 -4.91
N PHE A 11 -6.39 -9.91 -3.61
CA PHE A 11 -6.18 -10.86 -2.52
C PHE A 11 -7.37 -10.80 -1.56
N ASP A 12 -7.79 -11.93 -1.00
CA ASP A 12 -8.80 -11.93 0.06
C ASP A 12 -8.24 -11.34 1.37
N SER A 13 -6.95 -11.56 1.66
CA SER A 13 -6.19 -10.87 2.70
C SER A 13 -4.69 -10.97 2.44
N ILE A 14 -3.91 -10.03 2.98
CA ILE A 14 -2.43 -10.05 2.91
C ILE A 14 -1.89 -10.35 4.30
N GLN A 15 -1.45 -11.59 4.53
CA GLN A 15 -1.02 -12.07 5.85
C GLN A 15 0.39 -11.60 6.25
N ASN A 16 1.30 -11.51 5.28
CA ASN A 16 2.69 -11.12 5.51
C ASN A 16 3.12 -10.05 4.49
N PRO A 17 2.76 -8.78 4.73
CA PRO A 17 2.95 -7.72 3.74
C PRO A 17 4.42 -7.41 3.45
N PHE A 18 5.30 -7.45 4.47
CA PHE A 18 6.74 -7.25 4.29
C PHE A 18 7.37 -8.35 3.43
N PHE A 19 6.99 -9.61 3.67
CA PHE A 19 7.44 -10.71 2.83
C PHE A 19 6.91 -10.54 1.40
N LEU A 20 5.63 -10.20 1.22
CA LEU A 20 5.03 -9.99 -0.09
C LEU A 20 5.73 -8.89 -0.88
N GLU A 21 5.95 -7.72 -0.27
CA GLU A 21 6.69 -6.59 -0.86
C GLU A 21 8.09 -7.03 -1.32
N SER A 22 8.86 -7.67 -0.42
CA SER A 22 10.21 -8.13 -0.74
C SER A 22 10.24 -9.13 -1.90
N ARG A 23 9.21 -9.96 -2.04
CA ARG A 23 9.07 -10.94 -3.11
C ARG A 23 8.66 -10.31 -4.44
N ILE A 24 7.85 -9.25 -4.41
CA ILE A 24 7.48 -8.51 -5.62
C ILE A 24 8.70 -7.73 -6.15
N ASN A 25 9.45 -7.08 -5.26
CA ASN A 25 10.58 -6.23 -5.65
C ASN A 25 11.76 -6.99 -6.31
N VAL A 26 11.85 -8.31 -6.12
CA VAL A 26 12.91 -9.14 -6.75
C VAL A 26 12.50 -9.73 -8.11
N ILE A 27 11.27 -9.50 -8.57
CA ILE A 27 10.80 -10.01 -9.87
C ILE A 27 11.34 -9.11 -10.99
N PRO A 28 12.10 -9.65 -11.98
CA PRO A 28 12.54 -8.87 -13.11
C PRO A 28 11.39 -8.23 -13.89
N GLY A 29 11.50 -6.95 -14.19
CA GLY A 29 10.47 -6.18 -14.88
C GLY A 29 9.44 -5.53 -13.96
N THR A 30 9.46 -5.84 -12.66
CA THR A 30 8.70 -5.06 -11.68
C THR A 30 9.40 -3.74 -11.41
N VAL A 31 8.62 -2.66 -11.44
CA VAL A 31 9.14 -1.31 -11.16
C VAL A 31 8.94 -0.96 -9.70
N ASP A 32 7.72 -1.15 -9.19
CA ASP A 32 7.35 -0.93 -7.80
C ASP A 32 6.01 -1.63 -7.50
N ASN A 33 5.55 -1.53 -6.25
CA ASN A 33 4.26 -2.05 -5.81
C ASN A 33 3.51 -1.06 -4.90
N GLY A 34 2.24 -1.35 -4.60
CA GLY A 34 1.36 -0.46 -3.84
C GLY A 34 1.42 -0.58 -2.32
N LEU A 35 2.39 -1.31 -1.75
CA LEU A 35 2.51 -1.51 -0.30
C LEU A 35 3.37 -0.39 0.31
N PHE A 36 2.75 0.46 1.13
CA PHE A 36 3.43 1.54 1.86
C PHE A 36 3.72 1.13 3.30
N LEU A 37 4.69 0.24 3.50
CA LEU A 37 5.02 -0.31 4.82
C LEU A 37 6.01 0.59 5.57
N ASN A 38 5.77 0.82 6.86
CA ASN A 38 6.59 1.70 7.73
C ASN A 38 6.79 3.13 7.22
N THR A 39 5.92 3.61 6.32
CA THR A 39 6.04 4.96 5.74
C THR A 39 5.08 5.96 6.39
N ALA A 40 3.87 5.53 6.72
CA ALA A 40 2.87 6.40 7.34
C ALA A 40 3.21 6.67 8.81
N THR A 41 3.16 7.93 9.23
CA THR A 41 3.33 8.35 10.64
C THR A 41 2.04 8.92 11.24
N THR A 42 1.09 9.31 10.39
CA THR A 42 -0.21 9.85 10.78
C THR A 42 -1.23 9.51 9.71
N VAL A 43 -2.39 9.02 10.13
CA VAL A 43 -3.55 8.78 9.29
C VAL A 43 -4.67 9.72 9.75
N LEU A 44 -5.31 10.40 8.80
CA LEU A 44 -6.49 11.23 9.03
C LEU A 44 -7.68 10.57 8.32
N ILE A 45 -8.72 10.20 9.07
CA ILE A 45 -9.93 9.58 8.56
C ILE A 45 -11.07 10.60 8.70
N SER A 46 -11.64 11.00 7.56
CA SER A 46 -12.81 11.89 7.53
C SER A 46 -14.09 11.06 7.50
N HIS A 47 -15.05 11.41 8.35
CA HIS A 47 -16.35 10.77 8.43
C HIS A 47 -17.44 11.62 7.79
N GLN A 48 -18.57 11.00 7.44
CA GLN A 48 -19.69 11.67 6.77
C GLN A 48 -20.34 12.78 7.61
N ASP A 49 -20.21 12.74 8.94
CA ASP A 49 -20.70 13.76 9.85
C ASP A 49 -19.77 14.99 9.95
N GLY A 50 -18.65 14.98 9.24
CA GLY A 50 -17.65 16.05 9.24
C GLY A 50 -16.59 15.94 10.34
N SER A 51 -16.63 14.90 11.17
CA SER A 51 -15.57 14.62 12.14
C SER A 51 -14.31 14.07 11.45
N ILE A 52 -13.16 14.33 12.07
CA ILE A 52 -11.85 13.82 11.62
C ILE A 52 -11.22 13.04 12.77
N GLU A 53 -10.95 11.75 12.53
CA GLU A 53 -10.14 10.92 13.40
C GLU A 53 -8.66 11.01 12.99
N LYS A 54 -7.78 11.28 13.96
CA LYS A 54 -6.33 11.25 13.77
C LYS A 54 -5.74 10.05 14.49
N MET A 55 -5.08 9.17 13.74
CA MET A 55 -4.36 8.02 14.27
C MET A 55 -2.85 8.20 14.03
N GLY A 56 -2.03 8.01 15.06
CA GLY A 56 -0.59 7.82 14.91
C GLY A 56 -0.31 6.35 14.58
N VAL A 57 0.63 6.11 13.66
CA VAL A 57 1.04 4.75 13.24
C VAL A 57 2.46 4.47 13.75
#